data_AF-A0A846G2P1-F1
#
_entry.id   AF-A0A846G2P1-F1
#
_cell.length_a   1.000
_cell.length_b   1.000
_cell.length_c   1.000
_cell.angle_alpha   90.00
_cell.angle_beta   90.00
_cell.angle_gamma   90.00
#
_symmetry.space_group_name_H-M   'P 1'
#
loop_
_entity.id
_entity.type
_entity.pdbx_description
1 polymer ?
#
loop_
_entity_poly.entity_id
_entity_poly.type
_entity_poly.pdbx_seq_one_letter_code
_entity_poly.pdbx_strand_id
1 'polypeptide(L)' 'MQKSEYAMIDATIVRAHTRSAGAKDSSAEPEDIGRSKGGLSTKIHGVVDALGNPTHFF' A
#
# COMPACT_ATOMS: atom_id res chain seq x y z
N MET A 1 -19.56 -1.75 17.04
CA MET A 1 -19.12 -0.89 15.92
C MET A 1 -18.78 0.46 16.50
N GLN A 2 -17.50 0.70 16.82
CA GLN A 2 -17.06 2.05 17.22
C GLN A 2 -17.28 2.97 16.02
N LYS A 3 -18.05 4.05 16.20
CA LYS A 3 -18.19 5.09 15.19
C LYS A 3 -16.83 5.77 15.06
N SER A 4 -16.13 5.53 13.96
CA SER A 4 -14.99 6.35 13.56
C SER A 4 -15.56 7.72 13.22
N GLU A 5 -15.38 8.69 14.12
CA GLU A 5 -15.93 10.04 13.95
C GLU A 5 -15.31 10.76 12.75
N TYR A 6 -14.09 10.37 12.39
CA TYR A 6 -13.38 10.75 11.17
C TYR A 6 -12.70 9.53 10.55
N ALA A 7 -12.84 9.38 9.24
CA ALA A 7 -12.15 8.36 8.45
C ALA A 7 -11.52 9.06 7.24
N MET A 8 -10.20 8.97 7.13
CA MET A 8 -9.43 9.57 6.03
C MET A 8 -8.72 8.46 5.25
N ILE A 9 -8.39 8.73 3.99
CA ILE A 9 -7.58 7.82 3.16
C ILE A 9 -6.16 8.34 3.18
N ASP A 10 -5.22 7.48 3.55
CA ASP A 10 -3.79 7.72 3.39
C ASP A 10 -3.13 6.55 2.65
N ALA A 11 -1.92 6.77 2.14
CA ALA A 11 -1.14 5.71 1.53
C ALA A 11 0.36 5.90 1.78
N THR A 12 1.04 4.80 2.12
CA THR A 12 2.50 4.78 2.24
C THR A 12 3.12 3.96 1.11
N ILE A 13 4.32 4.33 0.69
CA ILE A 13 5.07 3.63 -0.37
C ILE A 13 6.25 2.91 0.26
N VAL A 14 6.29 1.59 0.09
CA VAL A 14 7.37 0.73 0.57
C VAL A 14 8.18 0.23 -0.61
N ARG A 15 9.51 0.29 -0.51
CA ARG A 15 10.40 -0.27 -1.53
C ARG A 15 10.25 -1.78 -1.58
N ALA A 16 10.12 -2.34 -2.78
CA ALA A 16 10.08 -3.78 -2.97
C ALA A 16 11.44 -4.41 -2.66
N HIS A 17 11.46 -5.68 -2.28
CA HIS A 17 12.71 -6.40 -2.04
C HIS A 17 13.60 -6.39 -3.31
N THR A 18 14.92 -6.40 -3.14
CA THR A 18 15.90 -6.22 -4.23
C THR A 18 15.75 -7.24 -5.38
N ARG A 19 15.11 -8.38 -5.13
CA ARG A 19 14.82 -9.43 -6.13
C ARG A 19 13.34 -9.60 -6.45
N SER A 20 12.50 -8.60 -6.15
CA SER A 20 11.07 -8.58 -6.51
C SER A 20 10.88 -8.22 -7.98
N ALA A 21 11.35 -9.07 -8.89
CA ALA A 21 11.18 -8.89 -10.33
C ALA A 21 9.77 -9.30 -10.84
N GLY A 22 8.99 -9.93 -9.96
CA GLY A 22 7.73 -10.59 -10.28
C GLY A 22 7.92 -12.04 -10.72
N ALA A 23 6.86 -12.83 -10.53
CA ALA A 23 6.76 -14.21 -10.97
C ALA A 23 6.60 -14.30 -12.49
N LYS A 24 6.86 -15.49 -13.03
CA LYS A 24 6.64 -15.75 -14.44
C LYS A 24 5.14 -15.86 -14.72
N ASP A 25 4.69 -15.25 -15.82
CA ASP A 25 3.30 -15.27 -16.29
C ASP A 25 2.30 -14.61 -15.29
N SER A 26 2.78 -13.74 -14.40
CA SER A 26 1.98 -12.87 -13.55
C SER A 26 1.92 -11.44 -14.10
N SER A 27 1.19 -10.56 -13.42
CA SER A 27 1.15 -9.14 -13.74
C SER A 27 1.42 -8.30 -12.48
N ALA A 28 1.58 -6.98 -12.66
CA ALA A 28 1.85 -6.06 -11.56
C ALA A 28 0.72 -6.01 -10.53
N GLU A 29 -0.53 -6.12 -10.98
CA GLU A 29 -1.75 -6.08 -10.13
C GLU A 29 -1.81 -7.24 -9.11
N PRO A 30 -1.69 -8.53 -9.47
CA PRO A 30 -1.73 -9.64 -8.51
C PRO A 30 -0.50 -9.69 -7.57
N GLU A 31 0.56 -8.93 -7.86
CA GLU A 31 1.77 -8.89 -7.04
C GLU A 31 1.93 -7.61 -6.24
N ASP A 32 1.07 -6.62 -6.49
CA ASP A 32 1.16 -5.26 -5.96
C ASP A 32 2.55 -4.60 -6.14
N ILE A 33 3.24 -4.90 -7.25
CA ILE A 33 4.55 -4.33 -7.59
C ILE A 33 4.39 -3.19 -8.60
N GLY A 34 4.59 -1.96 -8.13
CA GLY A 34 4.63 -0.75 -8.94
C GLY A 34 6.05 -0.21 -9.20
N ARG A 35 6.14 0.81 -10.06
CA ARG A 35 7.36 1.56 -10.33
C ARG A 35 7.27 2.97 -9.74
N SER A 36 8.33 3.41 -9.06
CA SER A 36 8.53 4.78 -8.58
C SER A 36 9.89 5.31 -9.01
N LYS A 37 10.18 6.59 -8.73
CA LYS A 37 11.53 7.16 -8.96
C LYS A 37 12.64 6.41 -8.21
N GLY A 38 12.30 5.73 -7.11
CA GLY A 38 13.22 4.96 -6.28
C GLY A 38 13.38 3.50 -6.68
N GLY A 39 12.81 3.06 -7.80
CA GLY A 39 12.79 1.66 -8.24
C GLY A 39 11.44 0.99 -8.00
N LEU A 40 11.45 -0.34 -7.87
CA LEU A 40 10.25 -1.13 -7.62
C LEU A 40 9.72 -0.91 -6.19
N SER A 41 8.40 -0.77 -6.05
CA SER A 41 7.75 -0.41 -4.79
C SER A 41 6.30 -0.83 -4.76
N THR A 42 5.75 -1.01 -3.57
CA THR A 42 4.32 -1.27 -3.31
C THR A 42 3.71 -0.05 -2.63
N LYS A 43 2.48 0.31 -3.02
CA LYS A 43 1.69 1.35 -2.36
C LYS A 43 0.65 0.66 -1.49
N ILE A 44 0.69 0.92 -0.19
CA ILE A 44 -0.26 0.37 0.76
C ILE A 44 -1.28 1.47 1.04
N HIS A 45 -2.53 1.23 0.66
CA HIS A 45 -3.64 2.13 0.97
C HIS A 45 -4.22 1.77 2.34
N GLY A 46 -4.61 2.79 3.10
CA GLY A 46 -5.22 2.58 4.41
C GLY A 46 -6.23 3.64 4.78
N VAL A 47 -7.19 3.24 5.60
CA VAL A 47 -8.09 4.15 6.30
C VAL A 47 -7.42 4.54 7.61
N VAL A 48 -7.32 5.83 7.87
CA VAL A 48 -6.72 6.37 9.09
C VAL A 48 -7.74 7.14 9.92
N ASP A 49 -7.52 7.16 11.23
CA ASP A 49 -8.26 8.00 12.17
C ASP A 49 -7.80 9.48 12.11
N ALA A 50 -8.42 10.34 12.92
CA ALA A 50 -8.09 11.77 12.98
C ALA A 50 -6.64 12.08 13.42
N LEU A 51 -5.95 11.13 14.07
CA LEU A 51 -4.56 11.26 14.51
C LEU A 51 -3.58 10.66 13.49
N GLY A 52 -4.08 10.07 12.39
CA GLY A 52 -3.27 9.42 11.37
C GLY A 52 -2.93 7.97 11.69
N ASN A 53 -3.56 7.34 12.69
CA ASN A 53 -3.32 5.92 12.98
C ASN A 53 -4.08 5.05 11.98
N PRO A 54 -3.43 4.05 11.36
CA PRO A 54 -4.11 3.14 10.44
C PRO A 54 -5.09 2.24 11.18
N THR A 55 -6.33 2.22 10.67
CA THR A 55 -7.45 1.42 11.20
C THR A 55 -7.82 0.26 10.27
N HIS A 56 -7.54 0.39 8.97
CA HIS A 56 -7.82 -0.62 7.96
C HIS A 56 -6.89 -0.45 6.75
N PHE A 57 -6.62 -1.54 6.02
CA PHE A 57 -5.84 -1.56 4.77
C PHE A 57 -6.65 -2.25 3.68
N PHE A 58 -6.50 -1.80 2.44
CA PHE A 58 -7.19 -2.34 1.27
C PHE A 58 -6.36 -2.16 -0.01
#